data_AF-A0A6P1NFK6-F1
#
_entry.id   AF-A0A6P1NFK6-F1
#
_cell.length_a   1.000
_cell.length_b   1.000
_cell.length_c   1.000
_cell.angle_alpha   90.00
_cell.angle_beta   90.00
_cell.angle_gamma   90.00
#
_symmetry.space_group_name_H-M   'P 1'
#
loop_
_entity.id
_entity.type
_entity.pdbx_description
1 polymer ?
#
loop_
_entity_poly.entity_id
_entity_poly.type
_entity_poly.pdbx_seq_one_letter_code
_entity_poly.pdbx_strand_id
1 'polypeptide(L)'
;MVTASVFIGSAFAGALTDHPRLSPTRDVIVTYRFRAGDDPQEAARMSEVKVSFAASGDRLRIDHQNHQIATLLDRPSQKVTIVNMTNKTYAQLMPLHGLRNPFLLDLNMHYKAGDRTRVSGYPCQNWAIESEEGKAQACVTDDGVILSEKGVDADGITGQLEAINVEYRDIPASAFQPPADFNKLEPKLRREKGSENPVPEMSVPHAKSAAEAPGAEIVPVNPEGNIPDTTQPHVANDSANDGSVSHADQPGLNK
;
A
#
# COMPACT_ATOMS: atom_id res chain seq x y z
N MET A 1 -28.77 -31.21 55.41
CA MET A 1 -28.50 -29.81 55.04
C MET A 1 -27.41 -29.83 53.98
N VAL A 2 -27.77 -29.47 52.75
CA VAL A 2 -26.88 -29.46 51.58
C VAL A 2 -26.69 -28.00 51.21
N THR A 3 -25.44 -27.54 51.08
CA THR A 3 -25.13 -26.21 50.53
C THR A 3 -24.16 -26.40 49.37
N ALA A 4 -24.70 -26.31 48.16
CA ALA A 4 -23.94 -26.26 46.93
C ALA A 4 -23.68 -24.78 46.58
N SER A 5 -22.41 -24.39 46.48
CA SER A 5 -22.00 -23.07 46.02
C SER A 5 -21.70 -23.13 44.53
N VAL A 6 -22.47 -22.39 43.74
CA VAL A 6 -22.25 -22.17 42.30
C VAL A 6 -21.34 -20.96 42.14
N PHE A 7 -20.16 -21.15 41.56
CA PHE A 7 -19.33 -20.04 41.09
C PHE A 7 -19.77 -19.66 39.69
N ILE A 8 -20.31 -18.45 39.54
CA ILE A 8 -20.60 -17.85 38.23
C ILE A 8 -19.28 -17.25 37.73
N GLY A 9 -18.65 -17.92 36.77
CA GLY A 9 -17.51 -17.37 36.05
C GLY A 9 -17.96 -16.23 35.15
N SER A 10 -17.45 -15.02 35.40
CA SER A 10 -17.60 -13.89 34.49
C SER A 10 -16.82 -14.17 33.21
N ALA A 11 -17.53 -14.47 32.12
CA ALA A 11 -16.97 -14.43 30.79
C ALA A 11 -16.70 -12.96 30.41
N PHE A 12 -15.43 -12.57 30.33
CA PHE A 12 -15.05 -11.36 29.61
C PHE A 12 -15.29 -11.61 28.13
N ALA A 13 -16.45 -11.20 27.63
CA ALA A 13 -16.64 -10.99 26.20
C ALA A 13 -15.68 -9.86 25.79
N GLY A 14 -14.54 -10.22 25.20
CA GLY A 14 -13.67 -9.25 24.57
C GLY A 14 -14.48 -8.49 23.53
N ALA A 15 -14.49 -7.15 23.63
CA ALA A 15 -15.11 -6.32 22.61
C ALA A 15 -14.53 -6.74 21.25
N LEU A 16 -15.39 -7.26 20.38
CA LEU A 16 -15.07 -7.41 18.97
C LEU A 16 -14.80 -6.01 18.46
N THR A 17 -13.52 -5.66 18.37
CA THR A 17 -13.09 -4.43 17.74
C THR A 17 -13.36 -4.61 16.25
N ASP A 18 -13.97 -3.62 15.60
CA ASP A 18 -14.33 -3.69 14.18
C ASP A 18 -13.10 -3.68 13.25
N HIS A 19 -11.89 -3.65 13.80
CA HIS A 19 -10.62 -3.67 13.09
C HIS A 19 -9.52 -4.31 13.95
N PRO A 20 -8.42 -4.82 13.33
CA PRO A 20 -7.23 -5.23 14.07
C PRO A 20 -6.54 -4.03 14.72
N ARG A 21 -5.58 -4.30 15.62
CA ARG A 21 -4.59 -3.26 15.94
C ARG A 21 -3.79 -2.91 14.68
N LEU A 22 -3.70 -1.62 14.38
CA LEU A 22 -3.13 -1.13 13.12
C LEU A 22 -1.61 -0.94 13.15
N SER A 23 -1.01 -1.02 14.35
CA SER A 23 0.42 -0.94 14.55
C SER A 23 0.86 -1.78 15.74
N PRO A 24 2.09 -2.32 15.72
CA PRO A 24 2.68 -2.98 16.88
C PRO A 24 2.69 -2.08 18.12
N THR A 25 2.46 -2.69 19.28
CA THR A 25 2.50 -2.04 20.60
C THR A 25 3.74 -2.42 21.42
N ARG A 26 4.67 -3.14 20.79
CA ARG A 26 5.93 -3.61 21.37
C ARG A 26 7.04 -3.46 20.35
N ASP A 27 8.25 -3.25 20.82
CA ASP A 27 9.42 -3.31 19.95
C ASP A 27 9.54 -4.72 19.38
N VAL A 28 9.60 -4.80 18.06
CA VAL A 28 9.65 -6.08 17.35
C VAL A 28 10.43 -5.94 16.05
N ILE A 29 11.23 -6.95 15.75
CA ILE A 29 11.92 -7.12 14.49
C ILE A 29 11.31 -8.33 13.79
N VAL A 30 10.82 -8.11 12.58
CA VAL A 30 10.20 -9.14 11.76
C VAL A 30 11.00 -9.28 10.48
N THR A 31 11.43 -10.50 10.18
CA THR A 31 11.93 -10.83 8.84
C THR A 31 10.76 -11.35 8.03
N TYR A 32 10.50 -10.71 6.89
CA TYR A 32 9.45 -11.09 5.97
C TYR A 32 10.02 -11.63 4.67
N ARG A 33 9.28 -12.57 4.08
CA ARG A 33 9.35 -12.89 2.66
C ARG A 33 8.15 -12.26 1.95
N PHE A 34 8.35 -11.70 0.77
CA PHE A 34 7.27 -11.10 -0.01
C PHE A 34 7.42 -11.34 -1.51
N ARG A 35 6.29 -11.25 -2.21
CA ARG A 35 6.19 -11.16 -3.67
C ARG A 35 5.45 -9.89 -4.01
N ALA A 36 6.02 -9.08 -4.88
CA ALA A 36 5.39 -7.91 -5.45
C ALA A 36 5.99 -7.67 -6.84
N GLY A 37 5.16 -7.22 -7.78
CA GLY A 37 5.62 -6.87 -9.12
C GLY A 37 4.50 -6.99 -10.14
N ASP A 38 4.50 -6.05 -11.08
CA ASP A 38 3.55 -6.00 -12.19
C ASP A 38 3.96 -6.96 -13.32
N ASP A 39 5.26 -7.27 -13.37
CA ASP A 39 5.85 -8.24 -14.28
C ASP A 39 5.78 -9.67 -13.70
N PRO A 40 5.30 -10.66 -14.47
CA PRO A 40 5.21 -12.05 -14.00
C PRO A 40 6.52 -12.69 -13.52
N GLN A 41 7.67 -12.28 -14.05
CA GLN A 41 8.99 -12.75 -13.60
C GLN A 41 9.43 -12.11 -12.28
N GLU A 42 9.10 -10.84 -12.03
CA GLU A 42 9.35 -10.19 -10.73
C GLU A 42 8.37 -10.69 -9.67
N ALA A 43 7.09 -10.84 -10.01
CA ALA A 43 6.08 -11.44 -9.14
C ALA A 43 6.42 -12.89 -8.73
N ALA A 44 7.21 -13.59 -9.55
CA ALA A 44 7.71 -14.93 -9.25
C ALA A 44 8.90 -14.92 -8.27
N ARG A 45 9.64 -13.81 -8.15
CA ARG A 45 10.79 -13.70 -7.24
C ARG A 45 10.34 -13.41 -5.82
N MET A 46 10.76 -14.28 -4.89
CA MET A 46 10.62 -14.04 -3.46
C MET A 46 11.73 -13.10 -3.01
N SER A 47 11.34 -12.00 -2.37
CA SER A 47 12.25 -11.04 -1.77
C SER A 47 12.16 -11.08 -0.25
N GLU A 48 13.26 -10.83 0.44
CA GLU A 48 13.28 -10.71 1.90
C GLU A 48 13.57 -9.28 2.35
N VAL A 49 12.91 -8.87 3.43
CA VAL A 49 13.17 -7.61 4.12
C VAL A 49 13.11 -7.82 5.62
N LYS A 50 13.89 -7.02 6.35
CA LYS A 50 13.82 -6.98 7.81
C LYS A 50 13.17 -5.67 8.24
N VAL A 51 12.10 -5.77 9.01
CA VAL A 51 11.31 -4.62 9.46
C VAL A 51 11.41 -4.53 10.97
N SER A 52 11.86 -3.39 11.47
CA SER A 52 11.89 -3.06 12.88
C SER A 52 10.76 -2.08 13.18
N PHE A 53 9.97 -2.35 14.21
CA PHE A 53 8.88 -1.48 14.66
C PHE A 53 9.18 -0.99 16.07
N ALA A 54 8.99 0.31 16.30
CA ALA A 54 9.02 0.86 17.65
C ALA A 54 7.71 0.51 18.40
N ALA A 55 7.79 0.35 19.71
CA ALA A 55 6.67 0.00 20.58
C ALA A 55 5.52 1.00 20.54
N SER A 56 5.79 2.26 20.16
CA SER A 56 4.72 3.25 19.99
C SER A 56 3.90 3.06 18.71
N GLY A 57 4.40 2.24 17.76
CA GLY A 57 3.80 2.09 16.43
C GLY A 57 4.01 3.30 15.52
N ASP A 58 4.73 4.33 15.95
CA ASP A 58 4.91 5.59 15.21
C ASP A 58 6.14 5.61 14.29
N ARG A 59 7.05 4.65 14.51
CA ARG A 59 8.32 4.56 13.80
C ARG A 59 8.52 3.14 13.33
N LEU A 60 8.98 3.02 12.08
CA LEU A 60 9.45 1.76 11.55
C LEU A 60 10.69 1.95 10.68
N ARG A 61 11.49 0.89 10.59
CA ARG A 61 12.66 0.80 9.71
C ARG A 61 12.54 -0.44 8.86
N ILE A 62 12.71 -0.31 7.56
CA ILE A 62 12.78 -1.42 6.60
C ILE A 62 14.21 -1.48 6.10
N ASP A 63 14.93 -2.53 6.45
CA ASP A 63 16.21 -2.85 5.86
C ASP A 63 15.98 -3.75 4.63
N HIS A 64 16.34 -3.23 3.46
CA HIS A 64 16.23 -3.96 2.18
C HIS A 64 17.33 -5.02 2.06
N GLN A 65 17.22 -5.85 1.02
CA GLN A 65 18.23 -6.86 0.72
C GLN A 65 19.65 -6.27 0.73
N ASN A 66 20.60 -7.03 1.28
CA ASN A 66 22.00 -6.64 1.49
C ASN A 66 22.25 -5.50 2.48
N HIS A 67 21.21 -4.98 3.17
CA HIS A 67 21.33 -3.92 4.19
C HIS A 67 21.99 -2.62 3.69
N GLN A 68 22.03 -2.39 2.38
CA GLN A 68 22.65 -1.21 1.78
C GLN A 68 21.71 0.00 1.80
N ILE A 69 20.41 -0.25 1.69
CA ILE A 69 19.36 0.76 1.76
C ILE A 69 18.45 0.45 2.95
N ALA A 70 18.12 1.48 3.71
CA ALA A 70 17.08 1.42 4.71
C ALA A 70 16.04 2.51 4.48
N THR A 71 14.78 2.19 4.71
CA THR A 71 13.67 3.17 4.70
C THR A 71 13.19 3.36 6.13
N LEU A 72 13.20 4.60 6.61
CA LEU A 72 12.66 4.99 7.92
C LEU A 72 11.34 5.71 7.71
N LEU A 73 10.28 5.27 8.40
CA LEU A 73 8.99 5.96 8.37
C LEU A 73 8.71 6.56 9.75
N ASP A 74 8.26 7.80 9.72
CA ASP A 74 7.80 8.60 10.85
C ASP A 74 6.34 8.96 10.59
N ARG A 75 5.43 8.16 11.16
CA ARG A 75 3.99 8.25 10.88
C ARG A 75 3.36 9.57 11.34
N PRO A 76 3.58 10.02 12.59
CA PRO A 76 3.02 11.29 13.06
C PRO A 76 3.50 12.48 12.22
N SER A 77 4.75 12.46 11.76
CA SER A 77 5.31 13.55 10.95
C SER A 77 5.12 13.35 9.44
N GLN A 78 4.45 12.27 9.01
CA GLN A 78 4.32 11.85 7.61
C GLN A 78 5.64 11.96 6.82
N LYS A 79 6.73 11.47 7.40
CA LYS A 79 8.08 11.62 6.84
C LYS A 79 8.69 10.27 6.51
N VAL A 80 9.13 10.13 5.26
CA VAL A 80 9.96 9.02 4.79
C VAL A 80 11.41 9.49 4.75
N THR A 81 12.33 8.68 5.28
CA THR A 81 13.76 8.89 5.10
C THR A 81 14.37 7.68 4.42
N ILE A 82 14.96 7.86 3.25
CA ILE A 82 15.70 6.83 2.53
C ILE A 82 17.17 7.00 2.90
N VAL A 83 17.76 5.97 3.49
CA VAL A 83 19.14 5.97 3.99
C VAL A 83 19.98 5.04 3.13
N ASN A 84 21.03 5.56 2.52
CA ASN A 84 22.03 4.79 1.79
C ASN A 84 23.25 4.57 2.70
N MET A 85 23.40 3.33 3.18
CA MET A 85 24.46 2.93 4.11
C MET A 85 25.83 2.93 3.44
N THR A 86 25.91 2.63 2.14
CA THR A 86 27.16 2.58 1.37
C THR A 86 27.76 3.96 1.17
N ASN A 87 26.94 4.92 0.76
CA ASN A 87 27.38 6.28 0.44
C ASN A 87 27.36 7.22 1.66
N LYS A 88 26.86 6.74 2.80
CA LYS A 88 26.61 7.55 4.01
C LYS A 88 25.79 8.81 3.70
N THR A 89 24.70 8.61 2.96
CA THR A 89 23.78 9.69 2.60
C THR A 89 22.35 9.33 2.94
N TYR A 90 21.48 10.34 3.07
CA TYR A 90 20.05 10.11 3.20
C TYR A 90 19.23 11.21 2.52
N ALA A 91 18.03 10.88 2.05
CA ALA A 91 17.06 11.83 1.53
C ALA A 91 15.78 11.77 2.36
N GLN A 92 15.12 12.91 2.55
CA GLN A 92 13.85 13.00 3.29
C GLN A 92 12.74 13.44 2.34
N LEU A 93 11.61 12.74 2.43
CA LEU A 93 10.42 12.97 1.62
C LEU A 93 9.21 13.11 2.55
N MET A 94 8.27 13.98 2.17
CA MET A 94 6.99 14.15 2.85
C MET A 94 5.88 13.84 1.85
N PRO A 95 5.33 12.61 1.85
CA PRO A 95 4.27 12.23 0.92
C PRO A 95 3.01 13.07 1.12
N LEU A 96 2.40 13.50 0.01
CA LEU A 96 1.16 14.30 0.05
C LEU A 96 -0.09 13.49 0.39
N HIS A 97 -0.08 12.18 0.13
CA HIS A 97 -1.23 11.28 0.28
C HIS A 97 -1.08 10.29 1.44
N GLY A 98 -0.26 10.63 2.43
CA GLY A 98 0.03 9.76 3.57
C GLY A 98 1.06 8.66 3.28
N LEU A 99 1.38 7.89 4.31
CA LEU A 99 2.39 6.82 4.25
C LEU A 99 1.70 5.47 4.00
N ARG A 100 1.49 5.13 2.73
CA ARG A 100 1.07 3.77 2.34
C ARG A 100 2.27 2.83 2.40
N ASN A 101 2.13 1.73 3.12
CA ASN A 101 3.20 0.77 3.32
C ASN A 101 2.60 -0.63 3.61
N PRO A 102 3.06 -1.71 2.95
CA PRO A 102 2.48 -3.05 3.11
C PRO A 102 2.70 -3.67 4.50
N PHE A 103 3.48 -3.01 5.36
CA PHE A 103 3.69 -3.41 6.76
C PHE A 103 2.79 -2.64 7.73
N LEU A 104 1.86 -1.81 7.21
CA LEU A 104 0.94 -0.98 7.98
C LEU A 104 -0.51 -1.15 7.50
N LEU A 105 -1.44 -1.14 8.45
CA LEU A 105 -2.88 -1.10 8.19
C LEU A 105 -3.43 0.31 8.48
N ASP A 106 -4.60 0.64 7.92
CA ASP A 106 -5.20 1.98 8.02
C ASP A 106 -6.71 1.91 8.30
N LEU A 107 -7.24 2.91 9.02
CA LEU A 107 -8.65 3.02 9.40
C LEU A 107 -9.60 3.28 8.20
N ASN A 108 -9.06 3.64 7.04
CA ASN A 108 -9.85 3.83 5.83
C ASN A 108 -10.24 2.50 5.15
N MET A 109 -9.81 1.36 5.69
CA MET A 109 -10.16 0.02 5.22
C MET A 109 -11.34 -0.54 6.01
N HIS A 110 -12.09 -1.44 5.36
CA HIS A 110 -13.13 -2.22 6.02
C HIS A 110 -12.59 -3.59 6.42
N TYR A 111 -12.81 -3.96 7.68
CA TYR A 111 -12.30 -5.19 8.25
C TYR A 111 -13.43 -6.13 8.64
N LYS A 112 -13.21 -7.42 8.41
CA LYS A 112 -14.07 -8.49 8.91
C LYS A 112 -13.21 -9.56 9.56
N ALA A 113 -13.42 -9.78 10.85
CA ALA A 113 -12.75 -10.84 11.59
C ALA A 113 -13.13 -12.22 11.03
N GLY A 114 -12.12 -13.08 10.86
CA GLY A 114 -12.25 -14.48 10.48
C GLY A 114 -11.84 -15.41 11.62
N ASP A 115 -11.16 -16.51 11.28
CA ASP A 115 -10.68 -17.48 12.27
C ASP A 115 -9.31 -17.10 12.86
N ARG A 116 -9.02 -17.59 14.07
CA ARG A 116 -7.67 -17.52 14.65
C ARG A 116 -6.80 -18.62 14.07
N THR A 117 -5.53 -18.30 13.81
CA THR A 117 -4.54 -19.25 13.28
C THR A 117 -3.15 -18.94 13.85
N ARG A 118 -2.10 -19.59 13.31
CA ARG A 118 -0.70 -19.30 13.61
C ARG A 118 0.11 -19.14 12.32
N VAL A 119 1.03 -18.18 12.33
CA VAL A 119 2.04 -17.99 11.28
C VAL A 119 3.40 -17.89 11.96
N SER A 120 4.38 -18.65 11.47
CA SER A 120 5.72 -18.76 12.09
C SER A 120 5.71 -19.02 13.60
N GLY A 121 4.73 -19.82 14.06
CA GLY A 121 4.54 -20.18 15.47
C GLY A 121 3.77 -19.16 16.31
N TYR A 122 3.52 -17.95 15.82
CA TYR A 122 2.84 -16.87 16.55
C TYR A 122 1.33 -16.88 16.28
N PRO A 123 0.48 -16.72 17.33
CA PRO A 123 -0.96 -16.67 17.16
C PRO A 123 -1.39 -15.35 16.53
N CYS A 124 -2.33 -15.42 15.60
CA CYS A 124 -2.91 -14.24 14.97
C CYS A 124 -4.38 -14.47 14.61
N GLN A 125 -5.09 -13.37 14.43
CA GLN A 125 -6.47 -13.33 13.96
C GLN A 125 -6.47 -13.05 12.46
N ASN A 126 -7.16 -13.86 11.66
CA ASN A 126 -7.38 -13.55 10.25
C ASN A 126 -8.39 -12.42 10.12
N TRP A 127 -8.14 -11.52 9.18
CA TRP A 127 -9.00 -10.40 8.81
C TRP A 127 -9.15 -10.39 7.30
N ALA A 128 -10.39 -10.36 6.82
CA ALA A 128 -10.68 -9.94 5.45
C ALA A 128 -10.70 -8.41 5.41
N ILE A 129 -10.05 -7.84 4.40
CA ILE A 129 -9.83 -6.41 4.25
C ILE A 129 -10.36 -5.98 2.89
N GLU A 130 -11.17 -4.92 2.85
CA GLU A 130 -11.65 -4.29 1.63
C GLU A 130 -11.36 -2.78 1.66
N SER A 131 -10.89 -2.25 0.54
CA SER A 131 -10.68 -0.81 0.33
C SER A 131 -11.08 -0.41 -1.09
N GLU A 132 -11.02 0.89 -1.40
CA GLU A 132 -11.17 1.38 -2.79
C GLU A 132 -10.08 0.84 -3.71
N GLU A 133 -8.92 0.49 -3.16
CA GLU A 133 -7.72 0.07 -3.87
C GLU A 133 -7.68 -1.45 -4.11
N GLY A 134 -8.56 -2.25 -3.48
CA GLY A 134 -8.58 -3.69 -3.68
C GLY A 134 -9.08 -4.50 -2.48
N LYS A 135 -8.70 -5.78 -2.46
CA LYS A 135 -9.08 -6.73 -1.40
C LYS A 135 -7.87 -7.49 -0.90
N ALA A 136 -7.81 -7.71 0.41
CA ALA A 136 -6.74 -8.48 1.03
C ALA A 136 -7.25 -9.39 2.16
N GLN A 137 -6.40 -10.31 2.56
CA GLN A 137 -6.51 -11.05 3.81
C GLN A 137 -5.22 -10.87 4.58
N ALA A 138 -5.33 -10.52 5.86
CA ALA A 138 -4.17 -10.40 6.76
C ALA A 138 -4.35 -11.25 8.00
N CYS A 139 -3.26 -11.80 8.52
CA CYS A 139 -3.21 -12.39 9.86
C CYS A 139 -2.46 -11.46 10.80
N VAL A 140 -3.15 -10.91 11.79
CA VAL A 140 -2.60 -9.88 12.69
C VAL A 140 -2.58 -10.39 14.13
N THR A 141 -1.46 -10.24 14.82
CA THR A 141 -1.34 -10.60 16.24
C THR A 141 -2.17 -9.67 17.13
N ASP A 142 -2.42 -10.10 18.37
CA ASP A 142 -3.18 -9.29 19.34
C ASP A 142 -2.47 -7.98 19.71
N ASP A 143 -1.15 -7.88 19.48
CA ASP A 143 -0.32 -6.69 19.71
C ASP A 143 -0.08 -5.83 18.44
N GLY A 144 -0.60 -6.24 17.27
CA GLY A 144 -0.63 -5.42 16.05
C GLY A 144 0.44 -5.71 15.00
N VAL A 145 1.13 -6.85 15.09
CA VAL A 145 2.09 -7.30 14.08
C VAL A 145 1.34 -8.05 12.96
N ILE A 146 1.51 -7.62 11.72
CA ILE A 146 1.02 -8.36 10.54
C ILE A 146 1.96 -9.54 10.33
N LEU A 147 1.48 -10.78 10.47
CA LEU A 147 2.28 -11.98 10.24
C LEU A 147 2.17 -12.51 8.82
N SER A 148 1.07 -12.26 8.15
CA SER A 148 0.92 -12.59 6.73
C SER A 148 -0.10 -11.68 6.11
N GLU A 149 0.08 -11.38 4.84
CA GLU A 149 -0.90 -10.68 4.03
C GLU A 149 -0.90 -11.26 2.62
N LYS A 150 -2.09 -11.34 2.01
CA LYS A 150 -2.23 -11.62 0.58
C LYS A 150 -3.37 -10.77 0.07
N GLY A 151 -3.12 -10.04 -1.01
CA GLY A 151 -4.12 -9.16 -1.59
C GLY A 151 -4.00 -9.05 -3.08
N VAL A 152 -5.01 -8.43 -3.66
CA VAL A 152 -5.07 -8.03 -5.05
C VAL A 152 -5.54 -6.58 -5.08
N ASP A 153 -4.84 -5.75 -5.85
CA ASP A 153 -5.24 -4.36 -6.05
C ASP A 153 -6.32 -4.21 -7.14
N ALA A 154 -6.73 -2.97 -7.40
CA ALA A 154 -7.76 -2.63 -8.38
C ALA A 154 -7.36 -2.98 -9.83
N ASP A 155 -6.06 -3.07 -10.10
CA ASP A 155 -5.50 -3.43 -11.42
C ASP A 155 -5.30 -4.96 -11.54
N GLY A 156 -5.57 -5.73 -10.49
CA GLY A 156 -5.46 -7.18 -10.47
C GLY A 156 -4.08 -7.70 -10.07
N ILE A 157 -3.15 -6.82 -9.67
CA ILE A 157 -1.80 -7.19 -9.27
C ILE A 157 -1.87 -7.83 -7.88
N THR A 158 -1.31 -9.03 -7.76
CA THR A 158 -1.33 -9.80 -6.52
C THR A 158 -0.07 -9.54 -5.71
N GLY A 159 -0.25 -9.15 -4.44
CA GLY A 159 0.80 -9.05 -3.45
C GLY A 159 0.72 -10.19 -2.43
N GLN A 160 1.88 -10.66 -1.95
CA GLN A 160 1.94 -11.58 -0.82
C GLN A 160 3.08 -11.21 0.12
N LEU A 161 2.81 -11.30 1.42
CA LEU A 161 3.73 -11.04 2.51
C LEU A 161 3.60 -12.16 3.56
N GLU A 162 4.70 -12.63 4.12
CA GLU A 162 4.68 -13.61 5.21
C GLU A 162 5.91 -13.45 6.11
N ALA A 163 5.66 -13.37 7.42
CA ALA A 163 6.70 -13.32 8.45
C ALA A 163 7.34 -14.70 8.54
N ILE A 164 8.66 -14.78 8.42
CA ILE A 164 9.45 -16.01 8.58
C ILE A 164 10.23 -16.03 9.90
N ASN A 165 10.43 -14.87 10.51
CA ASN A 165 11.01 -14.74 11.85
C ASN A 165 10.42 -13.52 12.56
N VAL A 166 10.12 -13.65 13.84
CA VAL A 166 9.64 -12.55 14.69
C VAL A 166 10.48 -12.56 15.97
N GLU A 167 11.08 -11.43 16.30
CA GLU A 167 11.94 -11.23 17.45
C GLU A 167 11.48 -10.01 18.25
N TYR A 168 10.98 -10.24 19.45
CA TYR A 168 10.64 -9.17 20.39
C TYR A 168 11.84 -8.81 21.26
N ARG A 169 12.28 -7.56 21.20
CA ARG A 169 13.37 -7.02 22.01
C ARG A 169 13.33 -5.50 22.01
N ASP A 170 13.93 -4.86 23.00
CA ASP A 170 14.08 -3.41 23.01
C ASP A 170 14.91 -2.94 21.81
N ILE A 171 14.43 -1.87 21.14
CA ILE A 171 15.12 -1.27 20.00
C ILE A 171 15.47 0.17 20.34
N PRO A 172 16.75 0.57 20.27
CA PRO A 172 17.14 1.93 20.60
C PRO A 172 16.51 2.93 19.62
N ALA A 173 16.06 4.08 20.13
CA ALA A 173 15.41 5.12 19.34
C ALA A 173 16.26 5.60 18.14
N SER A 174 17.59 5.53 18.26
CA SER A 174 18.53 5.86 17.19
C SER A 174 18.43 4.94 15.97
N ALA A 175 17.88 3.73 16.11
CA ALA A 175 17.65 2.83 14.98
C ALA A 175 16.65 3.42 13.96
N PHE A 176 15.76 4.31 14.42
CA PHE A 176 14.71 4.95 13.64
C PHE A 176 15.09 6.36 13.17
N GLN A 177 16.39 6.69 13.19
CA GLN A 177 16.94 7.96 12.74
C GLN A 177 18.06 7.70 11.73
N PRO A 178 18.32 8.64 10.80
CA PRO A 178 19.54 8.59 10.00
C PRO A 178 20.77 8.59 10.93
N PRO A 179 21.80 7.79 10.66
CA PRO A 179 23.02 7.85 11.45
C PRO A 179 23.63 9.25 11.42
N ALA A 180 24.19 9.68 12.55
CA ALA A 180 24.64 11.06 12.74
C ALA A 180 25.79 11.49 11.81
N ASP A 181 26.56 10.54 11.29
CA ASP A 181 27.67 10.77 10.35
C ASP A 181 27.24 10.79 8.87
N PHE A 182 25.94 10.72 8.58
CA PHE A 182 25.42 10.68 7.21
C PHE A 182 25.06 12.07 6.71
N ASN A 183 25.29 12.30 5.42
CA ASN A 183 25.00 13.56 4.76
C ASN A 183 23.58 13.57 4.20
N LYS A 184 22.80 14.60 4.54
CA LYS A 184 21.50 14.84 3.91
C LYS A 184 21.70 15.25 2.45
N LEU A 185 20.99 14.59 1.55
CA LEU A 185 20.82 15.04 0.18
C LEU A 185 19.71 16.09 0.14
N GLU A 186 20.06 17.29 -0.29
CA GLU A 186 19.07 18.32 -0.59
C GLU A 186 18.48 18.04 -1.97
N PRO A 187 17.15 17.91 -2.12
CA PRO A 187 16.54 17.82 -3.43
C PRO A 187 16.86 19.11 -4.19
N LYS A 188 17.70 18.99 -5.23
CA LYS A 188 17.94 20.11 -6.16
C LYS A 188 16.67 20.30 -6.98
N LEU A 189 15.75 21.12 -6.48
CA LEU A 189 14.75 21.75 -7.34
C LEU A 189 15.54 22.48 -8.44
N ARG A 190 15.47 21.99 -9.68
CA ARG A 190 15.98 22.74 -10.82
C ARG A 190 15.19 24.05 -10.89
N ARG A 191 15.76 25.11 -10.33
CA ARG A 191 15.35 26.49 -10.64
C ARG A 191 15.84 26.79 -12.04
N GLU A 192 14.99 26.59 -13.04
CA GLU A 192 15.22 27.23 -14.34
C GLU A 192 15.17 28.75 -14.13
N LYS A 193 16.31 29.42 -14.34
CA LYS A 193 16.44 30.87 -14.30
C LYS A 193 16.06 31.44 -15.67
N GLY A 194 14.97 32.20 -15.70
CA GLY A 194 14.86 33.50 -16.38
C GLY A 194 14.84 33.56 -17.91
N SER A 195 13.66 33.82 -18.48
CA SER A 195 13.47 34.85 -19.51
C SER A 195 12.06 35.46 -19.38
N GLU A 196 11.94 36.71 -19.76
CA GLU A 196 11.04 37.75 -19.23
C GLU A 196 9.73 37.94 -20.04
N ASN A 197 8.58 37.96 -19.32
CA ASN A 197 7.23 38.54 -19.61
C ASN A 197 6.34 38.04 -20.79
N PRO A 198 4.99 38.24 -20.77
CA PRO A 198 4.01 38.33 -19.67
C PRO A 198 2.85 37.30 -19.77
N VAL A 199 2.01 37.23 -18.72
CA VAL A 199 0.85 36.32 -18.52
C VAL A 199 -0.29 36.56 -19.52
N PRO A 200 -0.99 35.50 -19.97
CA PRO A 200 -2.45 35.49 -19.78
C PRO A 200 -2.99 34.15 -19.22
N GLU A 201 -3.75 34.29 -18.14
CA GLU A 201 -4.99 33.61 -17.72
C GLU A 201 -5.29 32.12 -18.09
N MET A 202 -5.47 31.33 -17.01
CA MET A 202 -6.28 30.12 -16.80
C MET A 202 -6.47 29.09 -17.93
N SER A 203 -6.09 27.83 -17.64
CA SER A 203 -6.93 26.63 -17.81
C SER A 203 -6.29 25.42 -17.13
N VAL A 204 -7.02 24.78 -16.21
CA VAL A 204 -6.66 23.50 -15.57
C VAL A 204 -7.06 22.36 -16.51
N PRO A 205 -6.26 21.29 -16.63
CA PRO A 205 -6.86 19.97 -16.61
C PRO A 205 -6.16 18.99 -15.66
N HIS A 206 -7.00 18.23 -14.97
CA HIS A 206 -6.70 17.01 -14.22
C HIS A 206 -5.86 16.00 -15.03
N ALA A 207 -4.84 15.39 -14.42
CA ALA A 207 -4.62 13.93 -14.48
C ALA A 207 -3.52 13.44 -13.52
N LYS A 208 -3.95 12.57 -12.60
CA LYS A 208 -3.37 11.29 -12.17
C LYS A 208 -2.02 11.28 -11.43
N SER A 209 -2.19 11.15 -10.11
CA SER A 209 -1.32 10.46 -9.15
C SER A 209 -0.72 9.17 -9.75
N ALA A 210 0.60 9.10 -9.74
CA ALA A 210 1.38 7.88 -9.91
C ALA A 210 2.47 7.88 -8.85
N ALA A 211 2.57 6.77 -8.13
CA ALA A 211 3.60 6.50 -7.15
C ALA A 211 5.00 6.51 -7.80
N GLU A 212 5.93 7.19 -7.15
CA GLU A 212 7.36 7.27 -7.43
C GLU A 212 8.06 6.15 -6.62
N ALA A 213 8.98 5.28 -7.08
CA ALA A 213 9.85 5.13 -8.26
C ALA A 213 10.46 3.68 -8.21
N PRO A 214 11.57 3.29 -8.91
CA PRO A 214 12.36 3.99 -9.94
C PRO A 214 12.84 3.14 -11.14
N GLY A 215 13.14 3.83 -12.25
CA GLY A 215 14.13 3.34 -13.23
C GLY A 215 13.98 4.00 -14.60
N ALA A 216 14.82 4.98 -14.94
CA ALA A 216 15.08 5.31 -16.34
C ALA A 216 16.39 6.09 -16.52
N GLU A 217 17.29 5.45 -17.24
CA GLU A 217 18.48 5.94 -17.92
C GLU A 217 18.10 6.90 -19.06
N ILE A 218 18.86 7.97 -19.29
CA ILE A 218 18.53 9.06 -20.22
C ILE A 218 19.24 8.84 -21.56
N VAL A 219 18.49 8.77 -22.66
CA VAL A 219 18.99 8.99 -24.04
C VAL A 219 18.12 10.07 -24.70
N PRO A 220 18.67 11.14 -25.31
CA PRO A 220 17.87 12.21 -25.91
C PRO A 220 17.54 11.91 -27.39
N VAL A 221 16.28 12.10 -27.78
CA VAL A 221 15.84 12.18 -29.19
C VAL A 221 15.03 13.46 -29.40
N ASN A 222 15.35 14.14 -30.50
CA ASN A 222 14.91 15.47 -30.96
C ASN A 222 13.39 15.52 -31.31
N PRO A 223 12.67 16.65 -31.19
CA PRO A 223 11.23 16.71 -31.44
C PRO A 223 10.90 17.36 -32.80
N GLU A 224 10.15 16.67 -33.66
CA GLU A 224 9.44 17.27 -34.80
C GLU A 224 8.02 16.67 -34.95
N GLY A 225 7.02 17.56 -34.86
CA GLY A 225 5.82 17.62 -35.71
C GLY A 225 4.74 16.53 -35.62
N ASN A 226 3.58 16.86 -35.05
CA ASN A 226 2.32 17.07 -35.79
C ASN A 226 1.10 17.12 -34.85
N ILE A 227 0.36 18.22 -34.92
CA ILE A 227 -0.90 18.49 -34.23
C ILE A 227 -2.04 18.32 -35.25
N PRO A 228 -3.11 17.54 -34.99
CA PRO A 228 -4.28 17.53 -35.86
C PRO A 228 -5.24 18.70 -35.58
N ASP A 229 -5.61 19.36 -36.67
CA ASP A 229 -6.49 20.53 -36.83
C ASP A 229 -7.95 20.23 -36.42
N THR A 230 -8.54 21.04 -35.54
CA THR A 230 -9.93 20.93 -35.05
C THR A 230 -10.80 22.09 -35.52
N THR A 231 -10.87 22.32 -36.82
CA THR A 231 -11.73 23.36 -37.39
C THR A 231 -12.84 22.77 -38.27
N GLN A 232 -13.87 22.16 -37.66
CA GLN A 232 -15.18 21.98 -38.32
C GLN A 232 -16.35 21.83 -37.32
N PRO A 233 -17.46 22.58 -37.48
CA PRO A 233 -18.58 22.56 -36.55
C PRO A 233 -19.59 21.44 -36.82
N HIS A 234 -20.34 21.10 -35.76
CA HIS A 234 -21.41 20.10 -35.71
C HIS A 234 -22.56 20.36 -36.70
N VAL A 235 -22.98 19.30 -37.38
CA VAL A 235 -24.31 19.18 -38.00
C VAL A 235 -25.04 18.00 -37.38
N ALA A 236 -26.26 18.26 -36.92
CA ALA A 236 -27.24 17.26 -36.56
C ALA A 236 -27.75 16.57 -37.83
N ASN A 237 -27.94 15.25 -37.79
CA ASN A 237 -28.75 14.58 -38.80
C ASN A 237 -29.78 13.67 -38.12
N ASP A 238 -31.00 14.20 -38.10
CA ASP A 238 -32.27 13.52 -37.88
C ASP A 238 -32.60 12.69 -39.13
N SER A 239 -33.13 11.47 -38.97
CA SER A 239 -34.27 10.90 -39.75
C SER A 239 -34.30 9.35 -39.72
N ALA A 240 -35.25 8.85 -38.93
CA ALA A 240 -36.35 7.92 -39.26
C ALA A 240 -36.22 6.74 -40.26
N ASN A 241 -36.88 5.63 -39.82
CA ASN A 241 -37.44 4.48 -40.55
C ASN A 241 -36.45 3.43 -41.07
N ASP A 242 -36.69 2.11 -41.05
CA ASP A 242 -37.82 1.21 -40.81
C ASP A 242 -37.28 -0.03 -40.04
N GLY A 243 -38.00 -0.89 -39.31
CA GLY A 243 -39.28 -1.51 -39.55
C GLY A 243 -39.09 -2.96 -40.01
N SER A 244 -38.88 -3.92 -39.10
CA SER A 244 -39.19 -5.35 -39.31
C SER A 244 -39.20 -6.13 -37.99
N VAL A 245 -40.38 -6.25 -37.40
CA VAL A 245 -40.77 -7.31 -36.46
C VAL A 245 -41.25 -8.50 -37.29
N SER A 246 -40.77 -9.70 -36.97
CA SER A 246 -41.34 -10.95 -37.47
C SER A 246 -41.94 -11.73 -36.30
N HIS A 247 -43.27 -11.72 -36.23
CA HIS A 247 -44.04 -12.79 -35.58
C HIS A 247 -44.71 -13.61 -36.69
N ALA A 248 -44.65 -14.92 -36.56
CA ALA A 248 -45.63 -15.84 -37.13
C ALA A 248 -45.92 -16.94 -36.09
N ASP A 249 -47.18 -17.36 -36.13
CA ASP A 249 -47.96 -18.13 -35.17
C ASP A 249 -47.54 -19.60 -34.91
N GLN A 250 -48.07 -20.10 -33.78
CA GLN A 250 -48.32 -21.48 -33.29
C GLN A 250 -48.85 -22.52 -34.32
N PRO A 251 -49.25 -23.79 -33.98
CA PRO A 251 -49.00 -24.69 -32.81
C PRO A 251 -48.60 -26.15 -33.25
N GLY A 252 -48.37 -27.08 -32.29
CA GLY A 252 -48.38 -28.52 -32.60
C GLY A 252 -48.05 -29.47 -31.45
N LEU A 253 -49.10 -30.12 -30.91
CA LEU A 253 -49.07 -31.29 -30.03
C LEU A 253 -48.68 -32.59 -30.78
N ASN A 254 -48.26 -33.60 -30.00
CA ASN A 254 -48.00 -35.03 -30.30
C ASN A 254 -46.51 -35.36 -30.54
N LYS A 255 -45.90 -36.30 -29.81
CA LYS A 255 -46.36 -37.65 -29.44
C LYS A 255 -45.72 -38.14 -28.14
#